data_AF-A0A9W2ZIE7-F1
#
_entry.id   AF-A0A9W2ZIE7-F1
#
_cell.length_a   1.000
_cell.length_b   1.000
_cell.length_c   1.000
_cell.angle_alpha   90.00
_cell.angle_beta   90.00
_cell.angle_gamma   90.00
#
_symmetry.space_group_name_H-M   'P 1'
#
loop_
_entity.id
_entity.type
_entity.pdbx_description
1 polymer ?
#
loop_
_entity_poly.entity_id
_entity_poly.type
_entity_poly.pdbx_seq_one_letter_code
_entity_poly.pdbx_strand_id
1 'polypeptide(L)'
;MTRLEPLEKRFAHFLELAEEYKELRILEKTYFEDEAIKLEKKLKSSAHSVQDEELLASQVSNLDKREGMLNKEIAQREQILKEMSKELEVLKQEEKENTPLPKERYLVNLYRDISRVKYHANPGPNELKGFICTESGQVKTFCFDKLKQSEFFIANSLWAMGDEENW
;
A
#
# COMPACT_ATOMS: atom_id res chain seq x y z
N MET A 1 83.15 66.23 43.77
CA MET A 1 82.57 64.96 43.30
C MET A 1 81.73 64.42 44.44
N THR A 2 80.43 64.18 44.37
CA THR A 2 79.50 63.97 43.25
C THR A 2 78.07 64.21 43.79
N ARG A 3 77.34 65.18 43.22
CA ARG A 3 75.95 65.56 43.62
C ARG A 3 74.89 64.87 42.72
N LEU A 4 75.16 63.64 42.26
CA LEU A 4 74.39 62.95 41.20
C LEU A 4 73.45 61.84 41.69
N GLU A 5 73.63 61.32 42.90
CA GLU A 5 72.85 60.17 43.40
C GLU A 5 71.30 60.33 43.43
N PRO A 6 70.71 61.52 43.65
CA PRO A 6 69.24 61.66 43.65
C PRO A 6 68.61 61.56 42.26
N LEU A 7 69.38 61.86 41.20
CA LEU A 7 68.88 61.89 39.82
C LEU A 7 68.91 60.49 39.20
N GLU A 8 69.98 59.74 39.47
CA GLU A 8 70.16 58.35 39.01
C GLU A 8 69.07 57.43 39.59
N LYS A 9 68.72 57.59 40.88
CA LYS A 9 67.62 56.84 41.51
C LYS A 9 66.25 57.13 40.89
N ARG A 10 65.98 58.39 40.50
CA ARG A 10 64.73 58.77 39.82
C ARG A 10 64.66 58.22 38.41
N PHE A 11 65.79 58.20 37.70
CA PHE A 11 65.86 57.64 36.35
C PHE A 11 65.69 56.11 36.37
N ALA A 12 66.30 55.42 37.34
CA ALA A 12 66.09 54.00 37.56
C ALA A 12 64.61 53.66 37.84
N HIS A 13 63.97 54.40 38.74
CA HIS A 13 62.54 54.24 39.03
C HIS A 13 61.65 54.53 37.81
N PHE A 14 62.00 55.50 36.96
CA PHE A 14 61.27 55.76 35.72
C PHE A 14 61.38 54.60 34.72
N LEU A 15 62.57 54.00 34.59
CA LEU A 15 62.78 52.83 33.72
C LEU A 15 61.99 51.62 34.23
N GLU A 16 61.98 51.38 35.53
CA GLU A 16 61.19 50.33 36.18
C GLU A 16 59.68 50.52 35.92
N LEU A 17 59.17 51.74 36.09
CA LEU A 17 57.78 52.08 35.76
C LEU A 17 57.45 51.93 34.27
N ALA A 18 58.41 52.23 33.38
CA ALA A 18 58.23 52.08 31.94
C ALA A 18 58.20 50.58 31.54
N GLU A 19 58.97 49.74 32.21
CA GLU A 19 58.91 48.28 32.05
C GLU A 19 57.60 47.72 32.57
N GLU A 20 57.17 48.09 33.79
CA GLU A 20 55.86 47.70 34.34
C GLU A 20 54.71 48.13 33.42
N TYR A 21 54.73 49.36 32.91
CA TYR A 21 53.69 49.84 31.99
C TYR A 21 53.67 49.05 30.67
N LYS A 22 54.85 48.67 30.17
CA LYS A 22 54.97 47.85 28.96
C LYS A 22 54.42 46.44 29.21
N GLU A 23 54.70 45.85 30.37
CA GLU A 23 54.17 44.55 30.77
C GLU A 23 52.65 44.58 30.94
N LEU A 24 52.11 45.60 31.61
CA LEU A 24 50.66 45.81 31.74
C LEU A 24 49.97 45.92 30.38
N ARG A 25 50.59 46.64 29.43
CA ARG A 25 50.05 46.76 28.07
C ARG A 25 50.05 45.43 27.31
N ILE A 26 51.06 44.59 27.53
CA ILE A 26 51.13 43.24 26.94
C ILE A 26 50.08 42.33 27.59
N LEU A 27 49.93 42.41 28.91
CA LEU A 27 48.94 41.63 29.65
C LEU A 27 47.50 42.01 29.24
N GLU A 28 47.22 43.30 29.11
CA GLU A 28 45.93 43.79 28.63
C GLU A 28 45.63 43.28 27.21
N LYS A 29 46.62 43.37 26.31
CA LYS A 29 46.47 42.89 24.93
C LYS A 29 46.20 41.38 24.86
N THR A 30 46.95 40.58 25.61
CA THR A 30 46.79 39.12 25.66
C THR A 30 45.45 38.73 26.28
N TYR A 31 45.02 39.43 27.33
CA TYR A 31 43.69 39.25 27.93
C TYR A 31 42.56 39.47 26.91
N PHE A 32 42.62 40.56 26.14
CA PHE A 32 41.61 40.84 25.12
C PHE A 32 41.64 39.84 23.95
N GLU A 33 42.83 39.38 23.54
CA GLU A 33 42.98 38.33 22.52
C GLU A 33 42.34 37.01 22.99
N ASP A 34 42.59 36.60 24.24
CA ASP A 34 42.00 35.38 24.82
C ASP A 34 40.46 35.47 24.95
N GLU A 35 39.95 36.63 25.35
CA GLU A 35 38.51 36.86 25.47
C GLU A 35 37.82 36.86 24.09
N ALA A 36 38.46 37.44 23.07
CA ALA A 36 37.97 37.39 21.69
C ALA A 36 37.91 35.95 21.16
N ILE A 37 38.95 35.13 21.39
CA ILE A 37 38.98 33.71 20.98
C ILE A 37 37.86 32.92 21.67
N LYS A 38 37.62 33.18 22.96
CA LYS A 38 36.57 32.52 23.73
C LYS A 38 35.17 32.87 23.22
N LEU A 39 34.94 34.13 22.84
CA LEU A 39 33.68 34.58 22.25
C LEU A 39 33.48 33.99 20.86
N GLU A 40 34.51 33.94 20.01
CA GLU A 40 34.43 33.34 18.69
C GLU A 40 34.09 31.85 18.76
N LYS A 41 34.69 31.13 19.72
CA LYS A 41 34.39 29.71 19.96
C LYS A 41 32.93 29.51 20.40
N LYS A 42 32.42 30.35 21.30
CA LYS A 42 31.01 30.33 21.74
C LYS A 42 30.04 30.63 20.59
N LEU A 43 30.37 31.61 19.75
CA LEU A 43 29.56 31.98 18.59
C LEU A 43 29.48 30.82 17.59
N LYS A 44 30.62 30.17 17.29
CA LYS A 44 30.67 29.00 16.40
C LYS A 44 29.85 27.83 16.94
N SER A 45 29.94 27.53 18.25
CA SER A 45 29.11 26.48 18.85
C SER A 45 27.62 26.80 18.83
N SER A 46 27.25 28.06 19.06
CA SER A 46 25.84 28.49 19.01
C SER A 46 25.28 28.43 17.60
N ALA A 47 26.05 28.85 16.59
CA ALA A 47 25.64 28.79 15.19
C ALA A 47 25.41 27.35 14.71
N HIS A 48 26.23 26.40 15.18
CA HIS A 48 26.06 24.99 14.86
C HIS A 48 24.78 24.41 15.48
N SER A 49 24.50 24.74 16.74
CA SER A 49 23.26 24.32 17.44
C SER A 49 22.00 24.82 16.73
N VAL A 50 22.02 26.06 16.22
CA VAL A 50 20.87 26.65 15.50
C VAL A 50 20.64 25.94 14.16
N GLN A 51 21.71 25.57 13.44
CA GLN A 51 21.60 24.80 12.21
C GLN A 51 21.02 23.40 12.44
N ASP A 52 21.44 22.73 13.52
CA ASP A 52 20.92 21.43 13.90
C ASP A 52 19.43 21.51 14.27
N GLU A 53 19.01 22.54 15.01
CA GLU A 53 17.61 22.77 15.36
C GLU A 53 16.72 23.01 14.13
N GLU A 54 17.19 23.80 13.16
CA GLU A 54 16.46 24.05 11.90
C GLU A 54 16.33 22.77 11.07
N LEU A 55 17.39 21.95 11.04
CA LEU A 55 17.38 20.68 10.34
C LEU A 55 16.43 19.67 11.01
N LEU A 56 16.42 19.58 12.34
CA LEU A 56 15.45 18.77 13.08
C LEU A 56 14.01 19.25 12.85
N ALA A 57 13.75 20.55 12.89
CA ALA A 57 12.42 21.10 12.64
C ALA A 57 11.91 20.73 11.23
N SER A 58 12.79 20.77 10.23
CA SER A 58 12.45 20.35 8.87
C SER A 58 12.14 18.84 8.78
N GLN A 59 12.88 18.01 9.50
CA GLN A 59 12.65 16.56 9.55
C GLN A 59 11.33 16.21 10.22
N VAL A 60 11.02 16.84 11.35
CA VAL A 60 9.74 16.67 12.06
C VAL A 60 8.58 17.07 11.14
N SER A 61 8.65 18.22 10.47
CA SER A 61 7.59 18.64 9.53
C SER A 61 7.37 17.64 8.39
N ASN A 62 8.45 17.02 7.89
CA ASN A 62 8.35 16.00 6.85
C ASN A 62 7.74 14.69 7.36
N LEU A 63 8.06 14.30 8.60
CA LEU A 63 7.46 13.13 9.26
C LEU A 63 5.96 13.34 9.49
N ASP A 64 5.53 14.51 9.99
CA ASP A 64 4.10 14.82 10.19
C ASP A 64 3.32 14.74 8.88
N LYS A 65 3.88 15.28 7.78
CA LYS A 65 3.26 15.17 6.45
C LYS A 65 3.15 13.72 6.01
N ARG A 66 4.18 12.92 6.25
CA ARG A 66 4.21 11.50 5.88
C ARG A 66 3.20 10.69 6.70
N GLU A 67 3.09 10.96 7.99
CA GLU A 67 2.08 10.36 8.86
C GLU A 67 0.66 10.71 8.40
N GLY A 68 0.41 11.98 8.09
CA GLY A 68 -0.88 12.42 7.55
C GLY A 68 -1.26 11.73 6.23
N MET A 69 -0.28 11.47 5.36
CA MET A 69 -0.51 10.70 4.13
C MET A 69 -0.80 9.23 4.42
N LEU A 70 -0.02 8.58 5.30
CA LEU A 70 -0.24 7.19 5.68
C LEU A 70 -1.62 6.98 6.32
N ASN A 71 -2.03 7.87 7.23
CA ASN A 71 -3.33 7.77 7.89
C ASN A 71 -4.50 7.86 6.89
N LYS A 72 -4.38 8.70 5.85
CA LYS A 72 -5.36 8.76 4.76
C LYS A 72 -5.38 7.47 3.94
N GLU A 73 -4.21 6.91 3.63
CA GLU A 73 -4.12 5.66 2.88
C GLU A 73 -4.68 4.47 3.68
N ILE A 74 -4.42 4.41 4.98
CA ILE A 74 -4.99 3.40 5.88
C ILE A 74 -6.51 3.49 5.88
N ALA A 75 -7.08 4.69 6.07
CA ALA A 75 -8.53 4.88 6.06
C ALA A 75 -9.18 4.45 4.73
N GLN A 76 -8.53 4.75 3.60
CA GLN A 76 -8.99 4.31 2.28
C GLN A 76 -8.96 2.78 2.14
N ARG A 77 -7.86 2.15 2.56
CA ARG A 77 -7.73 0.68 2.52
C ARG A 77 -8.73 -0.03 3.43
N GLU A 78 -9.00 0.52 4.62
CA GLU A 78 -10.02 0.00 5.53
C GLU A 78 -11.42 0.07 4.92
N GLN A 79 -11.74 1.17 4.22
CA GLN A 79 -13.01 1.29 3.52
C GLN A 79 -13.15 0.25 2.40
N ILE A 80 -12.10 0.07 1.58
CA ILE A 80 -12.08 -0.94 0.51
C ILE A 80 -12.24 -2.35 1.09
N LEU A 81 -11.54 -2.67 2.18
CA LEU A 81 -11.67 -3.97 2.86
C LEU A 81 -13.10 -4.20 3.34
N LYS A 82 -13.76 -3.17 3.86
CA LYS A 82 -15.16 -3.26 4.32
C LYS A 82 -16.11 -3.49 3.15
N GLU A 83 -15.91 -2.82 2.03
CA GLU A 83 -16.70 -3.00 0.81
C GLU A 83 -16.51 -4.42 0.25
N MET A 84 -15.27 -4.89 0.09
CA MET A 84 -14.99 -6.25 -0.37
C MET A 84 -15.51 -7.32 0.58
N SER A 85 -15.49 -7.08 1.90
CA SER A 85 -16.07 -8.02 2.86
C SER A 85 -17.57 -8.20 2.67
N LYS A 86 -18.29 -7.10 2.35
CA LYS A 86 -19.72 -7.15 2.07
C LYS A 86 -20.01 -7.87 0.76
N GLU A 87 -19.24 -7.60 -0.29
CA GLU A 87 -19.37 -8.30 -1.57
C GLU A 87 -19.13 -9.81 -1.42
N LEU A 88 -18.14 -10.21 -0.62
CA LEU A 88 -17.88 -11.62 -0.31
C LEU A 88 -19.03 -12.27 0.46
N GLU A 89 -19.66 -11.55 1.39
CA GLU A 89 -20.82 -12.05 2.13
C GLU A 89 -22.01 -12.29 1.18
N VAL A 90 -22.26 -11.35 0.27
CA VAL A 90 -23.31 -11.47 -0.76
C VAL A 90 -23.04 -12.65 -1.69
N LEU A 91 -21.82 -12.78 -2.20
CA LEU A 91 -21.45 -13.90 -3.08
C LEU A 91 -21.58 -15.26 -2.39
N LYS A 92 -21.23 -15.36 -1.10
CA LYS A 92 -21.43 -16.59 -0.32
C LYS A 92 -22.91 -16.91 -0.12
N GLN A 93 -23.75 -15.89 0.03
CA GLN A 93 -25.19 -16.05 0.14
C GLN A 93 -25.78 -16.55 -1.19
N GLU A 94 -25.39 -15.92 -2.29
CA GLU A 94 -25.78 -16.30 -3.65
C GLU A 94 -25.31 -17.71 -4.00
N GLU A 95 -24.10 -18.11 -3.60
CA GLU A 95 -23.60 -19.47 -3.80
C GLU A 95 -24.44 -20.49 -3.03
N LYS A 96 -24.78 -20.21 -1.76
CA LYS A 96 -25.68 -21.08 -0.99
C LYS A 96 -27.07 -21.21 -1.60
N GLU A 97 -27.61 -20.13 -2.17
CA GLU A 97 -28.94 -20.13 -2.79
C GLU A 97 -28.95 -20.79 -4.18
N ASN A 98 -27.84 -20.70 -4.94
CA ASN A 98 -27.74 -21.24 -6.29
C ASN A 98 -27.04 -22.60 -6.39
N THR A 99 -26.55 -23.16 -5.29
CA THR A 99 -25.99 -24.52 -5.30
C THR A 99 -27.15 -25.52 -5.26
N PRO A 100 -27.42 -26.29 -6.34
CA PRO A 100 -28.46 -27.30 -6.29
C PRO A 100 -28.14 -28.29 -5.17
N LEU A 101 -29.14 -28.58 -4.34
CA LEU A 101 -29.00 -29.54 -3.24
C LEU A 101 -28.49 -30.87 -3.83
N PRO A 102 -27.76 -31.70 -3.06
CA PRO A 102 -27.18 -32.94 -3.56
C PRO A 102 -28.16 -33.86 -4.31
N LYS A 103 -29.45 -33.81 -3.95
CA LYS A 103 -30.54 -34.53 -4.61
C LYS A 103 -30.86 -34.00 -6.02
N GLU A 104 -30.90 -32.69 -6.20
CA GLU A 104 -31.19 -32.06 -7.50
C GLU A 104 -30.03 -32.29 -8.46
N ARG A 105 -28.79 -32.15 -7.98
CA ARG A 105 -27.59 -32.50 -8.75
C ARG A 105 -27.61 -33.97 -9.18
N TYR A 106 -28.04 -34.87 -8.30
CA TYR A 106 -28.21 -36.28 -8.62
C TYR A 106 -29.27 -36.49 -9.70
N LEU A 107 -30.46 -35.88 -9.59
CA LEU A 107 -31.52 -36.00 -10.59
C LEU A 107 -31.10 -35.46 -11.96
N VAL A 108 -30.45 -34.30 -12.01
CA VAL A 108 -29.94 -33.73 -13.28
C VAL A 108 -28.90 -34.65 -13.92
N ASN A 109 -27.97 -35.20 -13.13
CA ASN A 109 -27.01 -36.18 -13.64
C ASN A 109 -27.72 -37.45 -14.12
N LEU A 110 -28.70 -37.96 -13.37
CA LEU A 110 -29.47 -39.15 -13.75
C LEU A 110 -30.20 -38.94 -15.09
N TYR A 111 -30.89 -37.80 -15.27
CA TYR A 111 -31.53 -37.47 -16.54
C TYR A 111 -30.51 -37.37 -17.68
N ARG A 112 -29.36 -36.75 -17.45
CA ARG A 112 -28.30 -36.66 -18.45
C ARG A 112 -27.74 -38.02 -18.82
N ASP A 113 -27.54 -38.89 -17.84
CA ASP A 113 -26.87 -40.18 -18.06
C ASP A 113 -27.83 -41.20 -18.72
N ILE A 114 -29.13 -41.17 -18.37
CA ILE A 114 -30.16 -42.00 -19.02
C ILE A 114 -30.46 -41.51 -20.43
N SER A 115 -30.84 -40.23 -20.59
CA SER A 115 -31.30 -39.71 -21.88
C SER A 115 -30.17 -39.41 -22.85
N ARG A 116 -28.97 -39.13 -22.31
CA ARG A 116 -27.77 -38.68 -23.06
C ARG A 116 -28.01 -37.44 -23.91
N VAL A 117 -29.08 -36.71 -23.59
CA VAL A 117 -29.44 -35.45 -24.21
C VAL A 117 -28.56 -34.36 -23.64
N LYS A 118 -27.97 -33.57 -24.53
CA LYS A 118 -27.27 -32.33 -24.21
C LYS A 118 -27.98 -31.18 -24.91
N TYR A 119 -28.59 -30.33 -24.10
CA TYR A 119 -29.28 -29.14 -24.57
C TYR A 119 -28.28 -28.04 -24.92
N HIS A 120 -28.62 -27.24 -25.93
CA HIS A 120 -27.88 -26.03 -26.26
C HIS A 120 -28.09 -24.99 -25.15
N ALA A 121 -27.04 -24.27 -24.75
CA ALA A 121 -27.10 -23.33 -23.63
C ALA A 121 -27.99 -22.10 -23.92
N ASN A 122 -28.00 -21.64 -25.18
CA ASN A 122 -28.74 -20.44 -25.60
C ASN A 122 -29.60 -20.74 -26.84
N PRO A 123 -30.70 -21.50 -26.72
CA PRO A 123 -31.65 -21.67 -27.81
C PRO A 123 -32.49 -20.39 -28.00
N GLY A 124 -33.12 -20.23 -29.16
CA GLY A 124 -34.14 -19.19 -29.35
C GLY A 124 -35.32 -19.36 -28.38
N PRO A 125 -36.13 -18.32 -28.15
CA PRO A 125 -37.17 -18.32 -27.11
C PRO A 125 -38.21 -19.45 -27.25
N ASN A 126 -38.47 -19.90 -28.48
CA ASN A 126 -39.40 -20.99 -28.79
C ASN A 126 -38.70 -22.26 -29.31
N GLU A 127 -37.39 -22.33 -29.22
CA GLU A 127 -36.62 -23.47 -29.72
C GLU A 127 -36.21 -24.41 -28.60
N LEU A 128 -36.25 -25.71 -28.87
CA LEU A 128 -35.59 -26.74 -28.07
C LEU A 128 -34.54 -27.42 -28.95
N LYS A 129 -33.28 -27.05 -28.74
CA LYS A 129 -32.15 -27.50 -29.57
C LYS A 129 -31.11 -28.23 -28.73
N GLY A 130 -30.50 -29.25 -29.31
CA GLY A 130 -29.47 -30.02 -28.65
C GLY A 130 -28.98 -31.18 -29.50
N PHE A 131 -28.34 -32.13 -28.83
CA PHE A 131 -27.90 -33.38 -29.42
C PHE A 131 -27.97 -34.54 -28.43
N ILE A 132 -27.99 -35.76 -28.94
CA ILE A 132 -28.01 -37.01 -28.19
C ILE A 132 -26.77 -37.82 -28.60
N CYS A 133 -26.03 -38.31 -27.61
CA CYS A 133 -24.93 -39.26 -27.83
C CYS A 133 -25.44 -40.67 -27.59
N THR A 134 -25.48 -41.53 -28.61
CA THR A 134 -25.90 -42.91 -28.46
C THR A 134 -24.81 -43.79 -27.84
N GLU A 135 -25.14 -45.03 -27.47
CA GLU A 135 -24.17 -46.01 -26.96
C GLU A 135 -23.07 -46.35 -27.94
N SER A 136 -23.41 -46.44 -29.22
CA SER A 136 -22.47 -46.66 -30.31
C SER A 136 -21.54 -45.45 -30.57
N GLY A 137 -21.72 -44.34 -29.84
CA GLY A 137 -20.93 -43.12 -29.98
C GLY A 137 -21.40 -42.23 -31.13
N GLN A 138 -22.54 -42.52 -31.76
CA GLN A 138 -23.12 -41.64 -32.77
C GLN A 138 -23.76 -40.42 -32.12
N VAL A 139 -23.70 -39.29 -32.81
CA VAL A 139 -24.29 -38.03 -32.35
C VAL A 139 -25.46 -37.65 -33.26
N LYS A 140 -26.66 -37.59 -32.69
CA LYS A 140 -27.88 -37.14 -33.38
C LYS A 140 -28.24 -35.74 -32.88
N THR A 141 -28.40 -34.78 -33.78
CA THR A 141 -28.81 -33.41 -33.43
C THR A 141 -30.32 -33.25 -33.55
N PHE A 142 -30.90 -32.38 -32.75
CA PHE A 142 -32.32 -32.03 -32.83
C PHE A 142 -32.53 -30.53 -32.67
N CYS A 143 -33.61 -30.04 -33.29
CA CYS A 143 -34.12 -28.69 -33.13
C CYS A 143 -35.63 -28.74 -33.29
N PHE A 144 -36.35 -28.51 -32.19
CA PHE A 144 -37.82 -28.51 -32.15
C PHE A 144 -38.33 -27.09 -31.94
N ASP A 145 -39.48 -26.80 -32.54
CA ASP A 145 -40.20 -25.53 -32.38
C ASP A 145 -41.38 -25.77 -31.43
N LYS A 146 -41.28 -25.21 -30.21
CA LYS A 146 -42.26 -25.39 -29.13
C LYS A 146 -43.65 -24.85 -29.49
N LEU A 147 -43.76 -23.97 -30.50
CA LEU A 147 -45.04 -23.45 -30.96
C LEU A 147 -45.73 -24.36 -31.99
N LYS A 148 -44.95 -25.20 -32.68
CA LYS A 148 -45.47 -26.05 -33.77
C LYS A 148 -45.63 -27.51 -33.35
N GLN A 149 -44.91 -27.94 -32.32
CA GLN A 149 -44.83 -29.33 -31.91
C GLN A 149 -45.29 -29.47 -30.46
N SER A 150 -46.14 -30.47 -30.21
CA SER A 150 -46.59 -30.76 -28.84
C SER A 150 -45.46 -31.34 -28.00
N GLU A 151 -45.52 -31.14 -26.69
CA GLU A 151 -44.56 -31.72 -25.74
C GLU A 151 -44.50 -33.25 -25.87
N PHE A 152 -45.65 -33.89 -26.11
CA PHE A 152 -45.73 -35.33 -26.34
C PHE A 152 -44.95 -35.77 -27.60
N PHE A 153 -45.08 -35.03 -28.70
CA PHE A 153 -44.34 -35.31 -29.93
C PHE A 153 -42.83 -35.16 -29.72
N ILE A 154 -42.42 -34.08 -29.04
CA ILE A 154 -41.02 -33.79 -28.75
C ILE A 154 -40.40 -34.88 -27.87
N ALA A 155 -41.08 -35.25 -26.78
CA ALA A 155 -40.60 -36.26 -25.85
C ALA A 155 -40.41 -37.63 -26.54
N ASN A 156 -41.41 -38.09 -27.29
CA ASN A 156 -41.32 -39.36 -28.01
C ASN A 156 -40.23 -39.34 -29.09
N SER A 157 -40.06 -38.20 -29.77
CA SER A 157 -38.99 -38.04 -30.75
C SER A 157 -37.60 -38.12 -30.10
N LEU A 158 -37.43 -37.51 -28.92
CA LEU A 158 -36.17 -37.58 -28.18
C LEU A 158 -35.86 -39.01 -27.71
N TRP A 159 -36.86 -39.74 -27.19
CA TRP A 159 -36.68 -41.14 -26.79
C TRP A 159 -36.35 -42.04 -27.98
N ALA A 160 -37.08 -41.92 -29.09
CA ALA A 160 -36.81 -42.68 -30.32
C ALA A 160 -35.43 -42.40 -30.93
N MET A 161 -34.85 -41.21 -30.69
CA MET A 161 -33.48 -40.90 -31.12
C MET A 161 -32.42 -41.57 -30.23
N GLY A 162 -32.70 -41.73 -28.93
CA GLY A 162 -31.80 -42.32 -27.94
C GLY A 162 -31.80 -43.86 -27.95
N ASP A 163 -32.93 -44.47 -28.29
CA ASP A 163 -33.04 -45.92 -28.41
C ASP A 163 -32.39 -46.40 -29.72
N GLU A 164 -31.23 -47.03 -29.60
CA GLU A 164 -30.75 -48.00 -30.58
C GLU A 164 -31.30 -49.36 -30.12
N GLU A 165 -32.19 -49.98 -30.90
CA GLU A 165 -32.70 -51.33 -30.65
C GLU A 165 -31.52 -52.32 -30.56
N ASN A 166 -30.98 -52.50 -29.36
CA ASN A 166 -30.02 -53.54 -29.03
C ASN A 166 -30.34 -54.03 -27.62
N TRP A 167 -31.31 -54.93 -27.54
CA TRP A 167 -31.42 -55.92 -26.46
C TRP A 167 -31.13 -57.30 -27.04
#